data_AF-A0A1Q7HK91-F1
#
_entry.id   AF-A0A1Q7HK91-F1
#
_cell.length_a   1.000
_cell.length_b   1.000
_cell.length_c   1.000
_cell.angle_alpha   90.00
_cell.angle_beta   90.00
_cell.angle_gamma   90.00
#
_symmetry.space_group_name_H-M   'P 1'
#
loop_
_entity.id
_entity.type
_entity.pdbx_description
1 polymer ?
#
loop_
_entity_poly.entity_id
_entity_poly.type
_entity_poly.pdbx_seq_one_letter_code
_entity_poly.pdbx_strand_id
1 'polypeptide(L)'
;MAEVVHVTVNDAGDYWLTETATGDVTFVPLGPGGTTWSGRGTIWDNFNQNVTDGNMSVILEVSVVSPSGATLKINANGHVQWTGDTLGFFVPPSPDQITHQFFDIRCH
;
A
#
# COMPACT_ATOMS: atom_id res chain seq x y z
N MET A 1 -8.32 -0.22 -14.38
CA MET A 1 -8.04 -0.68 -13.00
C MET A 1 -8.97 -1.82 -12.69
N ALA A 2 -8.48 -2.88 -12.04
CA ALA A 2 -9.30 -3.95 -11.49
C ALA A 2 -9.03 -4.00 -9.98
N GLU A 3 -10.08 -4.01 -9.18
CA GLU A 3 -10.01 -3.88 -7.73
C GLU A 3 -11.03 -4.83 -7.09
N VAL A 4 -10.59 -5.51 -6.03
CA VAL A 4 -11.45 -6.35 -5.19
C VAL A 4 -11.17 -6.00 -3.74
N VAL A 5 -12.21 -5.59 -3.03
CA VAL A 5 -12.16 -5.26 -1.60
C VAL A 5 -13.13 -6.19 -0.86
N HIS A 6 -12.65 -6.81 0.21
CA HIS A 6 -13.50 -7.51 1.17
C HIS A 6 -13.45 -6.79 2.51
N VAL A 7 -14.61 -6.48 3.08
CA VAL A 7 -14.74 -5.86 4.39
C VAL A 7 -15.62 -6.74 5.26
N THR A 8 -15.14 -7.02 6.47
CA THR A 8 -15.91 -7.68 7.53
C THR A 8 -15.95 -6.77 8.74
N VAL A 9 -17.13 -6.61 9.34
CA VAL A 9 -17.33 -5.87 10.59
C VAL A 9 -18.13 -6.77 11.53
N ASN A 10 -17.70 -6.91 12.78
CA ASN A 10 -18.44 -7.67 13.78
C ASN A 10 -19.35 -6.76 14.62
N ASP A 11 -20.16 -7.34 15.51
CA ASP A 11 -21.07 -6.60 16.39
C ASP A 11 -20.35 -5.70 17.41
N ALA A 12 -19.05 -5.93 17.66
CA ALA A 12 -18.22 -5.10 18.52
C ALA A 12 -17.64 -3.87 17.80
N GLY A 13 -17.82 -3.76 16.47
CA GLY A 13 -17.27 -2.70 15.64
C GLY A 13 -15.82 -2.95 15.20
N ASP A 14 -15.25 -4.13 15.50
CA ASP A 14 -13.96 -4.53 14.94
C ASP A 14 -14.12 -4.77 13.44
N TYR A 15 -13.13 -4.37 12.66
CA TYR A 15 -13.17 -4.53 11.22
C TYR A 15 -11.87 -5.08 10.64
N TRP A 16 -12.05 -5.87 9.58
CA TRP A 16 -11.00 -6.48 8.77
C TRP A 16 -11.27 -6.14 7.32
N LEU A 17 -10.26 -5.62 6.65
CA LEU A 17 -10.28 -5.28 5.24
C LEU A 17 -9.15 -6.02 4.54
N THR A 18 -9.42 -6.51 3.34
CA THR A 18 -8.38 -6.94 2.38
C THR A 18 -8.65 -6.29 1.05
N GLU A 19 -7.60 -5.80 0.39
CA GLU A 19 -7.65 -5.23 -0.95
C GLU A 19 -6.72 -6.00 -1.88
N THR A 20 -7.15 -6.16 -3.13
CA THR A 20 -6.26 -6.43 -4.26
C THR A 20 -6.61 -5.46 -5.37
N ALA A 21 -5.67 -4.60 -5.76
CA ALA A 21 -5.84 -3.67 -6.86
C ALA A 21 -4.72 -3.82 -7.88
N THR A 22 -5.09 -4.00 -9.15
CA THR A 22 -4.18 -4.03 -10.29
C THR A 22 -4.51 -2.88 -11.24
N GLY A 23 -3.47 -2.11 -11.60
CA GLY A 23 -3.64 -0.91 -12.40
C GLY A 23 -2.44 -0.60 -13.28
N ASP A 24 -2.64 0.41 -14.12
CA ASP A 24 -1.54 1.05 -14.83
C ASP A 24 -0.82 1.99 -13.85
N VAL A 25 0.50 1.99 -13.89
CA VAL A 25 1.35 2.84 -13.05
C VAL A 25 2.21 3.71 -13.93
N THR A 26 2.33 4.98 -13.56
CA THR A 26 3.25 5.94 -14.21
C THR A 26 4.14 6.58 -13.18
N PHE A 27 5.46 6.46 -13.36
CA PHE A 27 6.42 7.25 -12.60
C PHE A 27 6.74 8.51 -13.38
N VAL A 28 6.22 9.63 -12.89
CA VAL A 28 6.46 10.96 -13.47
C VAL A 28 7.63 11.59 -12.71
N PRO A 29 8.72 11.96 -13.40
CA PRO A 29 9.87 12.58 -12.77
C PRO A 29 9.54 13.97 -12.24
N LEU A 30 10.13 14.33 -11.09
CA LEU A 30 9.92 15.62 -10.43
C LEU A 30 10.74 16.77 -11.07
N GLY A 31 11.73 16.46 -11.91
CA GLY A 31 12.62 17.44 -12.54
C GLY A 31 12.53 17.46 -14.08
N PRO A 32 12.92 18.57 -14.73
CA PRO A 32 12.66 18.81 -16.15
C PRO A 32 13.42 17.89 -17.12
N GLY A 33 14.43 17.16 -16.65
CA GLY A 33 15.21 16.22 -17.46
C GLY A 33 14.87 14.74 -17.23
N GLY A 34 13.88 14.45 -16.39
CA GLY A 34 13.54 13.06 -16.12
C GLY A 34 12.72 12.44 -17.25
N THR A 35 12.72 11.13 -17.29
CA THR A 35 11.91 10.35 -18.24
C THR A 35 10.70 9.77 -17.51
N THR A 36 9.52 9.82 -18.13
CA THR A 36 8.33 9.14 -17.61
C THR A 36 8.40 7.65 -17.91
N TRP A 37 8.17 6.83 -16.90
CA TRP A 37 8.08 5.38 -17.03
C TRP A 37 6.63 4.94 -16.87
N SER A 38 6.23 3.89 -17.58
CA SER A 38 4.86 3.38 -17.50
C SER A 38 4.83 1.86 -17.50
N GLY A 39 3.79 1.29 -16.90
CA GLY A 39 3.61 -0.14 -16.85
C GLY A 39 2.46 -0.54 -15.95
N ARG A 40 2.63 -1.64 -15.22
CA ARG A 40 1.57 -2.25 -14.42
C ARG A 40 2.04 -2.46 -13.00
N GLY A 41 1.12 -2.27 -12.06
CA GLY A 41 1.33 -2.58 -10.65
C GLY A 41 0.17 -3.37 -10.07
N THR A 42 0.47 -4.17 -9.06
CA THR A 42 -0.52 -4.79 -8.19
C THR A 42 -0.17 -4.50 -6.74
N ILE A 43 -1.16 -4.08 -5.97
CA ILE A 43 -1.10 -3.96 -4.53
C ILE A 43 -2.00 -5.03 -3.91
N TRP A 44 -1.50 -5.65 -2.85
CA TRP A 44 -2.28 -6.48 -1.94
C TRP A 44 -2.10 -5.89 -0.56
N ASP A 45 -3.19 -5.61 0.12
CA ASP A 45 -3.11 -5.15 1.49
C ASP A 45 -4.18 -5.78 2.38
N ASN A 46 -3.96 -5.60 3.67
CA ASN A 46 -4.93 -5.86 4.69
C ASN A 46 -4.89 -4.76 5.73
N PHE A 47 -6.02 -4.55 6.39
CA PHE A 47 -6.15 -3.63 7.49
C PHE A 47 -7.08 -4.23 8.52
N ASN A 48 -6.64 -4.24 9.77
CA ASN A 48 -7.38 -4.81 10.88
C ASN A 48 -7.42 -3.79 12.02
N GLN A 49 -8.58 -3.58 12.62
CA GLN A 49 -8.75 -2.67 13.74
C GLN A 49 -9.78 -3.22 14.72
N ASN A 50 -9.45 -3.09 16.00
CA ASN A 50 -10.39 -3.22 17.11
C ASN A 50 -10.41 -1.89 17.90
N VAL A 51 -11.15 -1.82 19.01
CA VAL A 51 -11.26 -0.59 19.82
C VAL A 51 -9.91 -0.03 20.32
N THR A 52 -8.89 -0.87 20.45
CA THR A 52 -7.62 -0.53 21.13
C THR A 52 -6.43 -0.49 20.19
N ASP A 53 -6.40 -1.34 19.18
CA ASP A 53 -5.23 -1.60 18.35
C ASP A 53 -5.63 -1.79 16.89
N GLY A 54 -4.67 -1.53 16.01
CA GLY A 54 -4.79 -1.90 14.61
C GLY A 54 -3.47 -2.25 13.98
N ASN A 55 -3.57 -2.88 12.81
CA ASN A 55 -2.42 -3.17 11.98
C ASN A 55 -2.78 -3.17 10.49
N MET A 56 -1.78 -2.92 9.67
CA MET A 56 -1.85 -2.97 8.22
C MET A 56 -0.63 -3.69 7.70
N SER A 57 -0.79 -4.51 6.66
CA SER A 57 0.34 -4.97 5.85
C SER A 57 0.05 -4.76 4.38
N VAL A 58 1.07 -4.39 3.63
CA VAL A 58 0.98 -4.11 2.20
C VAL A 58 2.09 -4.82 1.46
N ILE A 59 1.77 -5.35 0.29
CA ILE A 59 2.71 -5.83 -0.71
C ILE A 59 2.40 -5.08 -2.00
N LEU A 60 3.43 -4.50 -2.61
CA LEU A 60 3.35 -3.81 -3.88
C LEU A 60 4.35 -4.42 -4.85
N GLU A 61 3.85 -4.84 -6.00
CA GLU A 61 4.68 -5.23 -7.13
C GLU A 61 4.42 -4.28 -8.29
N VAL A 62 5.48 -3.68 -8.84
CA VAL A 62 5.40 -2.79 -10.00
C VAL A 62 6.42 -3.21 -11.03
N SER A 63 6.01 -3.24 -12.29
CA SER A 63 6.91 -3.35 -13.44
C SER A 63 6.63 -2.22 -14.42
N VAL A 64 7.66 -1.44 -14.72
CA VAL A 64 7.59 -0.31 -15.66
C VAL A 64 8.67 -0.41 -16.72
N VAL A 65 8.41 0.25 -17.85
CA VAL A 65 9.32 0.34 -18.99
C VAL A 65 9.52 1.82 -19.33
N SER A 66 10.77 2.20 -19.57
CA SER A 66 11.12 3.51 -20.08
C SER A 66 10.82 3.61 -21.59
N PRO A 67 10.72 4.83 -22.17
CA PRO A 67 10.68 5.03 -23.62
C PRO A 67 11.89 4.47 -24.36
N SER A 68 13.04 4.31 -23.68
CA SER A 68 14.25 3.68 -24.25
C SER A 68 14.24 2.14 -24.17
N GLY A 69 13.18 1.54 -23.60
CA GLY A 69 13.04 0.09 -23.45
C GLY A 69 13.71 -0.50 -22.20
N ALA A 70 14.27 0.32 -21.32
CA ALA A 70 14.79 -0.15 -20.04
C ALA A 70 13.65 -0.57 -19.12
N THR A 71 13.82 -1.66 -18.39
CA THR A 71 12.81 -2.18 -17.45
C THR A 71 13.24 -1.90 -16.02
N LEU A 72 12.27 -1.57 -15.15
CA LEU A 72 12.45 -1.50 -13.71
C LEU A 72 11.36 -2.34 -13.05
N LYS A 73 11.77 -3.19 -12.11
CA LYS A 73 10.83 -3.91 -11.22
C LYS A 73 11.02 -3.43 -9.79
N ILE A 74 9.92 -3.13 -9.12
CA ILE A 74 9.88 -2.73 -7.72
C ILE A 74 9.03 -3.76 -6.98
N ASN A 75 9.60 -4.34 -5.93
CA ASN A 75 8.86 -5.12 -4.95
C ASN A 75 8.99 -4.39 -3.61
N ALA A 76 7.87 -3.97 -3.05
CA ALA A 76 7.82 -3.36 -1.74
C ALA A 76 6.92 -4.17 -0.81
N ASN A 77 7.32 -4.28 0.43
CA ASN A 77 6.47 -4.78 1.50
C ASN A 77 6.52 -3.81 2.67
N GLY A 78 5.42 -3.72 3.40
CA GLY A 78 5.31 -2.87 4.57
C GLY A 78 4.38 -3.49 5.61
N HIS A 79 4.64 -3.15 6.86
CA HIS A 79 3.76 -3.46 7.98
C HIS A 79 3.78 -2.30 8.96
N VAL A 80 2.62 -1.96 9.49
CA VAL A 80 2.46 -0.96 10.53
C VAL A 80 1.51 -1.51 11.58
N GLN A 81 1.86 -1.30 12.85
CA GLN A 81 1.01 -1.55 14.00
C GLN A 81 0.87 -0.27 14.81
N TRP A 82 -0.30 -0.06 15.39
CA TRP A 82 -0.59 1.11 16.19
C TRP A 82 -1.53 0.78 17.35
N THR A 83 -1.51 1.66 18.34
CA THR A 83 -2.45 1.69 19.47
C THR A 83 -3.33 2.93 19.36
N GLY A 84 -4.61 2.79 19.66
CA GLY A 84 -5.63 3.82 19.56
C GLY A 84 -6.57 3.59 18.39
N ASP A 85 -7.70 4.29 18.45
CA ASP A 85 -8.69 4.30 17.39
C ASP A 85 -8.20 5.11 16.19
N THR A 86 -8.48 4.64 14.99
CA THR A 86 -8.21 5.34 13.74
C THR A 86 -9.53 5.47 12.98
N LEU A 87 -9.72 6.60 12.29
CA LEU A 87 -10.98 6.91 11.60
C LEU A 87 -11.23 6.07 10.32
N GLY A 88 -10.56 4.92 10.17
CA GLY A 88 -10.73 3.99 9.05
C GLY A 88 -9.46 3.74 8.23
N PHE A 89 -9.55 2.79 7.29
CA PHE A 89 -8.50 2.40 6.36
C PHE A 89 -7.78 3.56 5.65
N PHE A 90 -8.51 4.63 5.31
CA PHE A 90 -7.97 5.78 4.57
C PHE A 90 -7.36 6.86 5.46
N VAL A 91 -7.43 6.71 6.78
CA VAL A 91 -6.85 7.65 7.73
C VAL A 91 -5.69 6.96 8.43
N PRO A 92 -4.44 7.24 8.04
CA PRO A 92 -3.29 6.60 8.67
C PRO A 92 -3.22 6.95 10.16
N PRO A 93 -2.70 6.04 11.01
CA PRO A 93 -2.44 6.35 12.41
C PRO A 93 -1.49 7.55 12.53
N SER A 94 -1.69 8.38 13.55
CA SER A 94 -0.75 9.46 13.83
C SER A 94 0.61 8.88 14.27
N PRO A 95 1.74 9.57 14.04
CA PRO A 95 3.06 9.02 14.33
C PRO A 95 3.26 8.56 15.79
N ASP A 96 2.57 9.18 16.74
CA ASP A 96 2.58 8.84 18.16
C ASP A 96 1.74 7.58 18.51
N GLN A 97 0.83 7.17 17.64
CA GLN A 97 0.07 5.92 17.79
C GLN A 97 0.87 4.70 17.29
N ILE A 98 1.86 4.90 16.41
CA ILE A 98 2.62 3.81 15.78
C ILE A 98 3.53 3.13 16.82
N THR A 99 3.32 1.83 17.02
CA THR A 99 4.14 1.02 17.93
C THR A 99 5.24 0.27 17.20
N HIS A 100 4.95 -0.19 15.98
CA HIS A 100 5.91 -0.89 15.12
C HIS A 100 5.67 -0.53 13.67
N GLN A 101 6.75 -0.36 12.92
CA GLN A 101 6.68 -0.22 11.47
C GLN A 101 7.92 -0.80 10.80
N PHE A 102 7.75 -1.39 9.63
CA PHE A 102 8.84 -1.68 8.73
C PHE A 102 8.40 -1.48 7.28
N PHE A 103 9.37 -1.15 6.43
CA PHE A 103 9.22 -1.07 4.99
C PHE A 103 10.49 -1.65 4.36
N ASP A 104 10.33 -2.61 3.46
CA ASP A 104 11.41 -3.14 2.62
C ASP A 104 11.06 -2.86 1.16
N ILE A 105 12.01 -2.29 0.42
CA ILE A 105 11.84 -1.92 -0.98
C ILE A 105 13.04 -2.46 -1.75
N ARG A 106 12.75 -3.28 -2.77
CA ARG A 106 13.75 -3.88 -3.64
C ARG A 106 13.51 -3.48 -5.08
N CYS A 107 14.56 -3.02 -5.74
CA CYS A 107 14.56 -2.63 -7.13
C CYS A 107 15.47 -3.54 -7.94
N HIS A 108 15.01 -3.97 -9.11
CA HIS A 108 15.74 -4.84 -10.04
C HIS A 108 15.67 -4.31 -11.47
#